data_AF-A0AAV5RQC1-F1
#
_entry.id   AF-A0AAV5RQC1-F1
#
_cell.length_a   1.000
_cell.length_b   1.000
_cell.length_c   1.000
_cell.angle_alpha   90.00
_cell.angle_beta   90.00
_cell.angle_gamma   90.00
#
_symmetry.space_group_name_H-M   'P 1'
#
loop_
_entity.id
_entity.type
_entity.pdbx_description
1 polymer ?
#
loop_
_entity_poly.entity_id
_entity_poly.type
_entity_poly.pdbx_seq_one_letter_code
_entity_poly.pdbx_strand_id
1 'polypeptide(L)'
;MDKQYFVVLQNLDSKHKPVTLYPEVHYIFEDDELAPEIDALDRQDGDISVIVDLDETGLNITNCQSISPDWQVLNATLDHQNLDASRKPPTLTPTTHNSNLLRIRGITPQYSVDRNEYEEGNDFESQAAYCSNLIEQIKLRQEELDTAVASYSQKADVH
;
A
#
# COMPACT_ATOMS: atom_id res chain seq x y z
N MET A 1 0.87 -1.31 -27.56
CA MET A 1 1.28 0.04 -27.12
C MET A 1 1.73 -0.13 -25.70
N ASP A 2 3.01 0.08 -25.44
CA ASP A 2 3.57 -0.15 -24.10
C ASP A 2 3.09 0.97 -23.19
N LYS A 3 2.25 0.62 -22.21
CA LYS A 3 1.81 1.55 -21.18
C LYS A 3 2.87 1.59 -20.10
N GLN A 4 3.38 2.78 -19.81
CA GLN A 4 4.32 2.98 -18.72
C GLN A 4 3.58 3.47 -17.49
N TYR A 5 3.80 2.80 -16.36
CA TYR A 5 3.25 3.17 -15.06
C TYR A 5 4.35 3.74 -14.19
N PHE A 6 4.09 4.91 -13.62
CA PHE A 6 4.88 5.45 -12.51
C PHE A 6 4.23 4.98 -11.22
N VAL A 7 4.96 4.20 -10.42
CA VAL A 7 4.41 3.65 -9.17
C VAL A 7 4.98 4.41 -7.99
N VAL A 8 4.11 4.73 -7.03
CA VAL A 8 4.48 5.39 -5.79
C VAL A 8 3.80 4.68 -4.63
N LEU A 9 4.60 4.25 -3.65
CA LEU A 9 4.09 3.73 -2.38
C LEU A 9 4.13 4.85 -1.33
N GLN A 10 3.06 5.00 -0.55
CA GLN A 10 3.00 5.94 0.57
C GLN A 10 2.73 5.18 1.86
N ASN A 11 3.69 5.20 2.78
CA ASN A 11 3.51 4.68 4.13
C ASN A 11 2.93 5.76 5.03
N LEU A 12 1.75 5.49 5.60
CA LEU A 12 0.96 6.41 6.43
C LEU A 12 1.11 6.12 7.93
N ASP A 13 2.30 5.74 8.38
CA ASP A 13 2.56 5.48 9.80
C ASP A 13 2.08 6.66 10.67
N SER A 14 1.21 6.37 11.64
CA SER A 14 0.45 7.35 12.43
C SER A 14 1.32 8.24 13.31
N LYS A 15 2.57 7.84 13.57
CA LYS A 15 3.53 8.58 14.40
C LYS A 15 4.47 9.48 13.59
N HIS A 16 4.55 9.30 12.26
CA HIS A 16 5.53 9.97 11.43
C HIS A 16 4.92 10.65 10.21
N LYS A 17 5.67 11.59 9.62
CA LYS A 17 5.26 12.20 8.35
C LYS A 17 5.18 11.11 7.28
N PRO A 18 4.16 11.11 6.40
CA PRO A 18 4.04 10.13 5.33
C PRO A 18 5.33 10.00 4.52
N VAL A 19 5.84 8.77 4.39
CA VAL A 19 7.04 8.47 3.61
C VAL A 19 6.61 8.00 2.23
N THR A 20 7.25 8.56 1.19
CA THR A 20 7.01 8.20 -0.21
C THR A 20 8.17 7.35 -0.71
N LEU A 21 7.86 6.18 -1.25
CA LEU A 21 8.82 5.23 -1.80
C LEU A 21 8.57 5.02 -3.29
N TYR A 22 9.64 4.74 -4.03
CA TYR A 22 9.63 4.48 -5.47
C TYR A 22 10.10 3.04 -5.69
N PRO A 23 9.17 2.08 -5.83
CA PRO A 23 9.53 0.67 -5.94
C PRO A 23 10.07 0.36 -7.34
N GLU A 24 10.80 -0.76 -7.43
CA GLU A 24 11.03 -1.43 -8.71
C GLU A 24 9.71 -2.05 -9.20
N VAL A 25 9.48 -2.00 -10.52
CA VAL A 25 8.22 -2.42 -11.13
C VAL A 25 8.51 -3.50 -12.15
N HIS A 26 7.91 -4.67 -11.93
CA HIS A 26 7.94 -5.80 -12.85
C HIS A 26 6.54 -6.02 -13.43
N TYR A 27 6.46 -6.20 -14.74
CA TYR A 27 5.22 -6.52 -15.44
C TYR A 27 5.15 -8.03 -15.62
N ILE A 28 3.98 -8.60 -15.33
CA ILE A 28 3.68 -10.02 -15.47
C ILE A 28 2.44 -10.13 -16.36
N PHE A 29 2.54 -10.89 -17.44
CA PHE A 29 1.42 -11.14 -18.36
C PHE A 29 0.90 -12.58 -18.22
N GLU A 30 -0.34 -12.82 -18.62
CA GLU A 30 -0.99 -14.14 -18.49
C GLU A 30 -0.31 -15.24 -19.33
N ASP A 31 0.37 -14.85 -20.41
CA ASP A 31 1.12 -15.73 -21.31
C ASP A 31 2.58 -15.92 -20.90
N ASP A 32 3.05 -15.21 -19.88
CA ASP A 32 4.36 -15.47 -19.30
C ASP A 32 4.31 -16.82 -18.57
N GLU A 33 5.12 -17.78 -19.04
CA GLU A 33 5.45 -19.00 -18.27
C GLU A 33 6.25 -18.58 -17.04
N LEU A 34 5.57 -18.06 -16.02
CA LEU A 34 6.16 -17.64 -14.78
C LEU A 34 6.83 -18.87 -14.14
N ALA A 35 8.16 -18.90 -14.16
CA ALA A 35 8.91 -19.27 -12.98
C ALA A 35 9.13 -17.97 -12.22
N PRO A 36 8.23 -17.57 -11.30
CA PRO A 36 8.59 -16.51 -10.40
C PRO A 36 9.68 -17.08 -9.49
N GLU A 37 10.93 -17.00 -9.94
CA GLU A 37 12.02 -16.58 -9.06
C GLU A 37 11.72 -15.11 -8.70
N ILE A 38 10.55 -14.86 -8.11
CA ILE A 38 10.43 -13.72 -7.22
C ILE A 38 11.49 -14.07 -6.19
N ASP A 39 12.52 -13.24 -6.07
CA ASP A 39 13.49 -13.22 -4.98
C ASP A 39 12.80 -13.02 -3.61
N ALA A 40 11.58 -13.52 -3.42
CA ALA A 40 10.85 -13.69 -2.19
C ALA A 40 11.64 -14.51 -1.17
N LEU A 41 12.65 -15.28 -1.63
CA LEU A 41 13.57 -16.00 -0.78
C LEU A 41 14.70 -15.11 -0.22
N ASP A 42 15.02 -13.99 -0.88
CA ASP A 42 16.05 -13.02 -0.46
C ASP A 42 15.45 -11.71 0.09
N ARG A 43 14.18 -11.76 0.54
CA ARG A 43 13.54 -10.63 1.22
C ARG A 43 14.28 -10.25 2.49
N GLN A 44 14.66 -8.97 2.58
CA GLN A 44 15.14 -8.40 3.83
C GLN A 44 13.96 -7.99 4.71
N ASP A 45 14.15 -8.07 6.02
CA ASP A 45 13.16 -7.56 6.97
C ASP A 45 12.87 -6.07 6.67
N GLY A 46 11.59 -5.75 6.45
CA GLY A 46 11.12 -4.41 6.10
C GLY A 46 10.93 -4.15 4.60
N ASP A 47 11.18 -5.12 3.72
CA ASP A 47 10.88 -4.99 2.30
C ASP A 47 9.37 -4.93 2.04
N ILE A 48 8.94 -3.94 1.25
CA ILE A 48 7.55 -3.77 0.84
C ILE A 48 7.40 -4.26 -0.59
N SER A 49 6.57 -5.29 -0.79
CA SER A 49 6.11 -5.72 -2.11
C SER A 49 4.59 -5.80 -2.18
N VAL A 50 4.07 -5.41 -3.35
CA VAL A 50 2.64 -5.30 -3.63
C VAL A 50 2.36 -5.90 -5.00
N ILE A 51 1.30 -6.68 -5.10
CA ILE A 51 0.77 -7.19 -6.36
C ILE A 51 -0.42 -6.31 -6.74
N VAL A 52 -0.46 -5.89 -8.01
CA VAL A 52 -1.52 -5.04 -8.55
C VAL A 52 -2.05 -5.68 -9.82
N ASP A 53 -3.31 -6.06 -9.80
CA ASP A 53 -4.00 -6.57 -10.96
C ASP A 53 -4.74 -5.41 -11.62
N LEU A 54 -4.60 -5.31 -12.94
CA LEU A 54 -5.31 -4.36 -13.77
C LEU A 54 -6.33 -5.10 -14.63
N ASP A 55 -7.32 -4.37 -15.12
CA ASP A 55 -8.24 -4.89 -16.13
C ASP A 55 -7.55 -5.06 -17.50
N GLU A 56 -8.23 -5.70 -18.45
CA GLU A 56 -7.77 -5.86 -19.84
C GLU A 56 -7.42 -4.51 -20.51
N THR A 57 -8.04 -3.42 -20.05
CA THR A 57 -7.77 -2.09 -20.56
C THR A 57 -6.49 -1.51 -19.98
N GLY A 58 -5.98 -1.99 -18.84
CA GLY A 58 -4.89 -1.39 -18.08
C GLY A 58 -5.24 -0.01 -17.52
N LEU A 59 -6.53 0.32 -17.39
CA LEU A 59 -6.98 1.62 -16.88
C LEU A 59 -7.68 1.53 -15.54
N ASN A 60 -8.06 0.34 -15.10
CA ASN A 60 -8.70 0.15 -13.81
C ASN A 60 -7.92 -0.87 -12.99
N ILE A 61 -7.76 -0.58 -11.70
CA ILE A 61 -7.22 -1.53 -10.73
C ILE A 61 -8.34 -2.48 -10.35
N THR A 62 -8.16 -3.77 -10.64
CA THR A 62 -9.12 -4.82 -10.27
C THR A 62 -8.82 -5.36 -8.88
N ASN A 63 -7.54 -5.42 -8.50
CA ASN A 63 -7.08 -5.87 -7.20
C ASN A 63 -5.74 -5.24 -6.82
N CYS A 64 -5.50 -5.03 -5.53
CA CYS A 64 -4.23 -4.53 -5.02
C CYS A 64 -3.97 -5.12 -3.64
N GLN A 65 -2.95 -5.96 -3.53
CA GLN A 65 -2.66 -6.72 -2.32
C GLN A 65 -1.20 -6.58 -1.92
N SER A 66 -0.96 -6.30 -0.63
CA SER A 66 0.37 -6.43 -0.07
C SER A 66 0.71 -7.90 0.14
N ILE A 67 1.91 -8.28 -0.25
CA ILE A 67 2.52 -9.58 0.09
C ILE A 67 3.56 -9.43 1.21
N SER A 68 3.63 -8.26 1.84
CA SER A 68 4.55 -7.96 2.95
C SER A 68 3.80 -8.20 4.27
N PRO A 69 4.36 -8.97 5.23
CA PRO A 69 3.65 -9.28 6.47
C PRO A 69 3.40 -8.05 7.35
N ASP A 70 4.31 -7.10 7.26
CA ASP A 70 4.48 -5.90 8.07
C ASP A 70 4.11 -4.62 7.32
N TRP A 71 3.44 -4.72 6.18
CA TRP A 71 2.86 -3.56 5.50
C TRP A 71 1.55 -3.95 4.82
N GLN A 72 0.50 -3.17 5.00
CA GLN A 72 -0.83 -3.48 4.46
C GLN A 72 -1.34 -2.35 3.57
N VAL A 73 -1.91 -2.71 2.41
CA VAL A 73 -2.56 -1.76 1.49
C VAL A 73 -3.83 -1.23 2.14
N LEU A 74 -3.97 0.09 2.15
CA LEU A 74 -5.19 0.80 2.56
C LEU A 74 -6.01 1.25 1.35
N ASN A 75 -5.34 1.73 0.30
CA ASN A 75 -5.98 2.23 -0.91
C ASN A 75 -4.99 2.22 -2.08
N ALA A 76 -5.48 2.01 -3.30
CA ALA A 76 -4.72 2.17 -4.53
C ALA A 76 -5.53 3.00 -5.53
N THR A 77 -4.89 3.99 -6.14
CA THR A 77 -5.52 4.88 -7.13
C THR A 77 -4.65 4.99 -8.37
N LEU A 78 -5.27 4.95 -9.55
CA LEU A 78 -4.59 5.15 -10.82
C LEU A 78 -4.99 6.51 -11.39
N ASP A 79 -4.04 7.45 -11.36
CA ASP A 79 -4.22 8.80 -11.89
C ASP A 79 -3.80 8.83 -13.37
N HIS A 80 -4.76 9.07 -14.26
CA HIS A 80 -4.51 9.29 -15.68
C HIS A 80 -4.08 10.74 -15.90
N GLN A 81 -2.79 11.01 -15.74
CA GLN A 81 -2.27 12.32 -16.12
C GLN A 81 -2.09 12.36 -17.63
N ASN A 82 -2.99 13.08 -18.31
CA ASN A 82 -2.58 13.76 -19.53
C ASN A 82 -1.56 14.79 -19.09
N LEU A 83 -0.27 14.47 -19.20
CA LEU A 83 0.81 15.46 -19.14
C LEU A 83 0.57 16.43 -20.29
N ASP A 84 -0.29 17.41 -20.04
CA ASP A 84 -0.74 18.34 -21.03
C ASP A 84 0.48 19.05 -21.58
N ALA A 85 0.65 18.99 -22.90
CA ALA A 85 1.83 19.40 -23.65
C ALA A 85 2.07 20.93 -23.66
N SER A 86 1.56 21.64 -22.65
CA SER A 86 1.56 23.11 -22.49
C SER A 86 2.96 23.71 -22.34
N ARG A 87 4.01 22.88 -22.15
CA ARG A 87 5.41 23.32 -22.22
C ARG A 87 6.22 22.45 -23.19
N LYS A 88 5.94 22.55 -24.50
CA LYS A 88 6.97 22.19 -25.50
C LYS A 88 7.37 23.42 -26.34
N PRO A 89 8.67 23.76 -26.40
CA PRO A 89 9.19 24.55 -27.50
C PRO A 89 9.00 23.79 -28.83
N PRO A 90 8.78 24.49 -29.94
CA PRO A 90 8.32 23.90 -31.19
C PRO A 90 9.50 23.27 -31.94
N THR A 91 9.79 21.97 -31.78
CA THR A 91 10.60 21.25 -32.79
C THR A 91 10.69 19.72 -32.68
N LEU A 92 10.23 19.08 -31.60
CA LEU A 92 10.36 17.62 -31.47
C LEU A 92 9.00 16.93 -31.38
N THR A 93 8.75 16.07 -32.37
CA THR A 93 7.53 15.29 -32.59
C THR A 93 6.85 14.84 -31.29
N PRO A 94 5.53 14.99 -31.16
CA PRO A 94 4.81 14.55 -29.98
C PRO A 94 4.68 13.03 -30.02
N THR A 95 5.55 12.34 -29.29
CA THR A 95 5.23 10.99 -28.85
C THR A 95 4.25 11.13 -27.69
N THR A 96 2.98 10.85 -27.96
CA THR A 96 1.87 10.89 -27.00
C THR A 96 2.04 9.74 -26.01
N HIS A 97 2.97 9.87 -25.07
CA HIS A 97 3.12 8.90 -24.00
C HIS A 97 2.08 9.23 -22.92
N ASN A 98 1.01 8.44 -22.88
CA ASN A 98 0.05 8.45 -21.79
C ASN A 98 0.70 7.79 -20.58
N SER A 99 1.29 8.59 -19.70
CA SER A 99 1.84 8.12 -18.44
C SER A 99 0.73 7.96 -17.41
N ASN A 100 0.62 6.78 -16.80
CA ASN A 100 -0.29 6.58 -15.67
C ASN A 100 0.50 6.64 -14.36
N LEU A 101 -0.02 7.33 -13.35
CA LEU A 101 0.55 7.35 -12.00
C LEU A 101 -0.27 6.44 -11.10
N LEU A 102 0.31 5.30 -10.72
CA LEU A 102 -0.24 4.39 -9.73
C LEU A 102 0.24 4.78 -8.34
N ARG A 103 -0.70 5.19 -7.49
CA ARG A 103 -0.43 5.57 -6.10
C ARG A 103 -1.04 4.55 -5.17
N ILE A 104 -0.19 3.89 -4.39
CA ILE A 104 -0.60 2.87 -3.42
C ILE A 104 -0.29 3.41 -2.02
N ARG A 105 -1.30 3.45 -1.17
CA ARG A 105 -1.19 3.88 0.22
C ARG A 105 -1.32 2.65 1.11
N GLY A 106 -0.47 2.58 2.12
CA GLY A 106 -0.54 1.54 3.11
C GLY A 106 0.05 1.96 4.44
N ILE A 107 0.06 1.02 5.37
CA ILE A 107 0.51 1.25 6.74
C ILE A 107 1.35 0.07 7.20
N THR A 108 2.45 0.36 7.90
CA THR A 108 3.14 -0.64 8.72
C THR A 108 2.35 -0.80 10.01
N PRO A 109 1.65 -1.93 10.23
CA PRO A 109 0.93 -2.08 11.47
C PRO A 109 1.96 -2.24 12.60
N GLN A 110 1.93 -1.31 13.56
CA GLN A 110 2.76 -1.36 14.76
C GLN A 110 2.26 -2.52 15.65
N TYR A 111 2.64 -3.76 15.32
CA TYR A 111 2.38 -4.94 16.14
C TYR A 111 3.54 -5.31 17.05
N SER A 112 4.57 -4.47 17.16
CA SER A 112 5.52 -4.59 18.26
C SER A 112 4.87 -4.06 19.54
N VAL A 113 4.02 -4.91 20.12
CA VAL A 113 4.24 -5.14 21.54
C VAL A 113 5.65 -5.69 21.60
N ASP A 114 6.62 -4.87 22.01
CA ASP A 114 7.93 -5.37 22.40
C ASP A 114 7.73 -6.33 23.56
N ARG A 115 7.46 -7.60 23.23
CA ARG A 115 7.26 -8.66 24.20
C ARG A 115 8.53 -8.87 25.03
N ASN A 116 9.67 -8.47 24.47
CA ASN A 116 10.99 -8.60 25.06
C ASN A 116 11.36 -7.46 26.05
N GLU A 117 10.62 -6.35 26.11
CA GLU A 117 10.91 -5.29 27.11
C GLU A 117 10.30 -5.56 28.49
N TYR A 118 9.42 -6.57 28.62
CA TYR A 118 8.67 -6.83 29.86
C TYR A 118 8.95 -8.19 30.51
N GLU A 119 9.82 -9.05 29.93
CA GLU A 119 10.08 -10.38 30.49
C GLU A 119 11.05 -10.41 31.68
N GLU A 120 11.73 -9.30 32.03
CA GLU A 120 12.67 -9.28 33.18
C GLU A 120 12.19 -8.53 34.44
N GLY A 121 11.00 -7.93 34.43
CA GLY A 121 10.45 -7.22 35.58
C GLY A 121 9.08 -7.74 36.01
N ASN A 122 9.02 -8.55 37.07
CA ASN A 122 7.79 -9.05 37.71
C ASN A 122 6.99 -7.93 38.42
N ASP A 123 6.95 -6.71 37.87
CA ASP A 123 6.23 -5.59 38.44
C ASP A 123 4.80 -5.55 37.88
N PHE A 124 3.84 -5.75 38.77
CA PHE A 124 2.41 -5.75 38.48
C PHE A 124 1.96 -4.43 37.84
N GLU A 125 2.62 -3.31 38.17
CA GLU A 125 2.32 -1.99 37.64
C GLU A 125 2.67 -1.87 36.13
N SER A 126 3.76 -2.51 35.72
CA SER A 126 4.19 -2.57 34.32
C SER A 126 3.24 -3.43 33.46
N GLN A 127 2.74 -4.54 34.00
CA GLN A 127 1.72 -5.36 33.34
C GLN A 127 0.37 -4.64 33.22
N ALA A 128 -0.05 -3.88 34.25
CA ALA A 128 -1.28 -3.11 34.21
C ALA A 128 -1.23 -1.97 33.18
N ALA A 129 -0.10 -1.28 33.07
CA ALA A 129 0.13 -0.26 32.05
C ALA A 129 0.10 -0.86 30.64
N TYR A 130 0.73 -2.02 30.45
CA TYR A 130 0.70 -2.76 29.19
C TYR A 130 -0.72 -3.15 28.78
N CYS A 131 -1.49 -3.78 29.68
CA CYS A 131 -2.87 -4.15 29.41
C CYS A 131 -3.75 -2.92 29.10
N SER A 132 -3.51 -1.80 29.76
CA SER A 132 -4.24 -0.55 29.50
C SER A 132 -3.96 -0.01 28.10
N ASN A 133 -2.70 0.02 27.69
CA ASN A 133 -2.31 0.42 26.33
C ASN A 133 -2.92 -0.52 25.27
N LEU A 134 -2.89 -1.83 25.51
CA LEU A 134 -3.51 -2.82 24.63
C LEU A 134 -5.02 -2.58 24.46
N ILE A 135 -5.72 -2.28 25.55
CA ILE A 135 -7.16 -1.97 25.53
C ILE A 135 -7.43 -0.71 24.72
N GLU A 136 -6.61 0.34 24.84
CA GLU A 136 -6.76 1.56 24.05
C GLU A 136 -6.53 1.31 22.55
N GLN A 137 -5.50 0.53 22.19
CA GLN A 137 -5.26 0.17 20.80
C GLN A 137 -6.42 -0.66 20.21
N ILE A 138 -6.98 -1.60 20.97
CA ILE A 138 -8.14 -2.39 20.54
C ILE A 138 -9.36 -1.49 20.31
N LYS A 139 -9.60 -0.52 21.19
CA LYS A 139 -10.71 0.44 21.01
C LYS A 139 -10.57 1.28 19.76
N LEU A 140 -9.36 1.78 19.49
CA LEU A 140 -9.09 2.58 18.30
C LEU A 140 -9.29 1.77 17.02
N ARG A 141 -8.83 0.51 17.00
CA ARG A 141 -9.09 -0.44 15.90
C ARG A 141 -10.57 -0.71 15.69
N GLN A 142 -11.34 -0.82 16.77
CA GLN A 142 -12.79 -1.03 16.66
C GLN A 142 -13.46 0.16 15.98
N GLU A 143 -13.08 1.39 16.32
CA GLU A 143 -13.61 2.61 15.71
C GLU A 143 -13.25 2.71 14.21
N GLU A 144 -12.01 2.37 13.85
CA GLU A 144 -11.56 2.30 12.45
C GLU A 144 -12.39 1.26 11.66
N LEU A 145 -12.63 0.09 12.25
CA LEU A 145 -13.42 -0.97 11.63
C LEU A 145 -14.88 -0.56 11.46
N ASP A 146 -15.49 0.05 12.48
CA ASP A 146 -16.86 0.53 12.43
C ASP A 146 -17.02 1.62 11.35
N THR A 147 -16.03 2.50 11.20
CA THR A 147 -15.98 3.51 10.12
C THR A 147 -15.87 2.86 8.75
N ALA A 148 -15.01 1.86 8.60
CA ALA A 148 -14.88 1.11 7.35
C ALA A 148 -16.19 0.42 6.97
N VAL A 149 -16.83 -0.29 7.91
CA VAL A 149 -18.11 -0.97 7.72
C VAL A 149 -19.20 0.03 7.32
N ALA A 150 -19.31 1.18 8.00
CA ALA A 150 -20.28 2.21 7.65
C ALA A 150 -20.09 2.72 6.20
N SER A 151 -18.84 2.88 5.76
CA SER A 151 -18.53 3.30 4.39
C SER A 151 -18.94 2.26 3.34
N TYR A 152 -18.89 0.97 3.67
CA TYR A 152 -19.33 -0.12 2.79
C TYR A 152 -20.85 -0.21 2.72
N SER A 153 -21.57 -0.06 3.84
CA SER A 153 -23.03 -0.07 3.85
C SER A 153 -23.64 1.05 2.99
N GLN A 154 -23.06 2.25 3.01
CA GLN A 154 -23.51 3.36 2.16
C GLN A 154 -23.35 3.08 0.66
N LYS A 155 -22.35 2.29 0.26
CA LYS A 155 -22.15 1.91 -1.14
C LYS A 155 -23.14 0.83 -1.59
N ALA A 156 -23.64 0.00 -0.68
CA ALA A 156 -24.59 -1.06 -0.99
C ALA A 156 -26.00 -0.54 -1.26
N ASP A 157 -26.43 0.55 -0.61
CA ASP A 157 -27.78 1.13 -0.78
C ASP A 157 -27.98 1.95 -2.08
N VAL A 158 -26.93 2.12 -2.89
CA VAL A 158 -26.95 2.91 -4.15
C VAL A 158 -27.11 2.01 -5.40
N HIS A 159 -27.26 0.70 -5.23
CA HIS A 159 -27.51 -0.27 -6.30
C HIS A 159 -28.87 -0.96 -6.17
#